data_AF-A0A516RET2-F1
#
_entry.id   AF-A0A516RET2-F1
#
_cell.length_a   1.000
_cell.length_b   1.000
_cell.length_c   1.000
_cell.angle_alpha   90.00
_cell.angle_beta   90.00
_cell.angle_gamma   90.00
#
_symmetry.space_group_name_H-M   'P 1'
#
loop_
_entity.id
_entity.type
_entity.pdbx_description
1 polymer ?
#
loop_
_entity_poly.entity_id
_entity_poly.type
_entity_poly.pdbx_seq_one_letter_code
_entity_poly.pdbx_strand_id
1 'polypeptide(L)'
;MMIKNSLKAAAAAGAIIAAVAAPAMAVSEDAEGGRWSHDVGANYVYSNYFHKKVFHSSSVEGAYWAKSGCQKDGVWAKASAKKAKTISKAYYSASC
;
A
#
# COMPACT_ATOMS: atom_id res chain seq x y z
N MET A 1 2.12 51.53 15.61
CA MET A 1 3.35 51.77 16.39
C MET A 1 4.15 50.47 16.40
N MET A 2 5.33 50.47 15.76
CA MET A 2 6.25 49.33 15.68
C MET A 2 7.04 49.23 17.00
N ILE A 3 7.21 48.02 17.53
CA ILE A 3 8.22 47.74 18.55
C ILE A 3 9.04 46.54 18.08
N LYS A 4 10.31 46.82 17.78
CA LYS A 4 11.36 45.84 17.48
C LYS A 4 12.06 45.53 18.80
N ASN A 5 12.25 44.26 19.16
CA ASN A 5 13.28 43.87 20.12
C ASN A 5 13.89 42.52 19.72
N SER A 6 15.19 42.56 19.47
CA SER A 6 16.07 41.47 19.05
C SER A 6 16.59 40.71 20.26
N LEU A 7 16.34 39.40 20.34
CA LEU A 7 17.08 38.49 21.22
C LEU A 7 17.71 37.37 20.38
N LYS A 8 19.04 37.33 20.41
CA LYS A 8 19.86 36.22 19.94
C LYS A 8 19.76 35.10 20.98
N ALA A 9 19.25 33.94 20.59
CA ALA A 9 19.38 32.72 21.36
C ALA A 9 19.81 31.61 20.39
N ALA A 10 21.08 31.24 20.45
CA ALA A 10 21.58 30.02 19.84
C ALA A 10 21.08 28.85 20.68
N ALA A 11 20.28 27.95 20.09
CA ALA A 11 19.88 26.69 20.68
C ALA A 11 20.21 25.58 19.68
N ALA A 12 20.91 24.57 20.19
CA ALA A 12 21.53 23.48 19.45
C ALA A 12 20.58 22.79 18.46
N ALA A 13 21.06 22.61 17.23
CA ALA A 13 20.40 21.83 16.20
C ALA A 13 20.46 20.34 16.54
N GLY A 14 19.48 19.86 17.32
CA GLY A 14 19.15 18.44 17.35
C GLY A 14 18.36 18.11 16.09
N ALA A 15 18.97 17.41 15.14
CA ALA A 15 18.26 16.91 13.97
C ALA A 15 17.23 15.85 14.43
N ILE A 16 16.00 16.29 14.68
CA ILE A 16 14.87 15.37 14.76
C ILE A 16 14.66 14.87 13.33
N ILE A 17 15.17 13.68 13.03
CA ILE A 17 14.76 12.94 11.85
C ILE A 17 13.32 12.52 12.13
N ALA A 18 12.37 13.41 11.86
CA ALA A 18 10.99 13.04 11.73
C ALA A 18 10.92 12.15 10.49
N ALA A 19 10.95 10.84 10.70
CA ALA A 19 10.59 9.89 9.66
C ALA A 19 9.13 10.17 9.29
N VAL A 20 8.94 11.00 8.27
CA VAL A 20 7.62 11.24 7.68
C VAL A 20 7.16 9.89 7.13
N ALA A 21 6.24 9.25 7.82
CA ALA A 21 5.57 8.08 7.27
C ALA A 21 4.79 8.57 6.05
N ALA A 22 5.33 8.36 4.85
CA ALA A 22 4.59 8.60 3.63
C ALA A 22 3.31 7.76 3.72
N PRO A 23 2.13 8.37 3.56
CA PRO A 23 0.89 7.60 3.53
C PRO A 23 1.01 6.59 2.38
N ALA A 24 0.70 5.34 2.70
CA ALA A 24 0.49 4.26 1.73
C ALA A 24 -0.56 4.71 0.71
N MET A 25 -0.10 5.19 -0.45
CA MET A 25 -0.96 5.59 -1.57
C MET A 25 -1.42 4.32 -2.26
N ALA A 26 -2.56 3.79 -1.83
CA ALA A 26 -3.26 2.69 -2.49
C ALA A 26 -3.43 2.99 -3.99
N VAL A 27 -2.69 2.28 -4.84
CA VAL A 27 -2.87 2.37 -6.29
C VAL A 27 -4.15 1.62 -6.63
N SER A 28 -5.05 2.27 -7.36
CA SER A 28 -6.29 1.65 -7.81
C SER A 28 -6.48 1.94 -9.29
N GLU A 29 -6.47 0.89 -10.10
CA GLU A 29 -6.51 0.96 -11.56
C GLU A 29 -7.48 -0.07 -12.16
N ASP A 30 -7.87 0.16 -13.40
CA ASP A 30 -8.65 -0.80 -14.17
C ASP A 30 -7.69 -1.76 -14.88
N ALA A 31 -7.86 -3.06 -14.66
CA ALA A 31 -6.94 -4.09 -15.11
C ALA A 31 -7.72 -5.32 -15.61
N GLU A 32 -7.47 -5.70 -16.86
CA GLU A 32 -8.08 -6.88 -17.51
C GLU A 32 -9.62 -6.93 -17.42
N GLY A 33 -10.29 -5.77 -17.44
CA GLY A 33 -11.76 -5.68 -17.33
C GLY A 33 -12.30 -5.74 -15.89
N GLY A 34 -11.42 -5.85 -14.90
CA GLY A 34 -11.69 -5.71 -13.48
C GLY A 34 -11.08 -4.44 -12.88
N ARG A 35 -11.25 -4.29 -11.56
CA ARG A 35 -10.65 -3.22 -10.75
C ARG A 35 -9.58 -3.85 -9.86
N TRP A 36 -8.36 -3.34 -9.93
CA TRP A 36 -7.26 -3.76 -9.07
C TRP A 36 -6.87 -2.64 -8.12
N SER A 37 -6.79 -2.95 -6.83
CA SER A 37 -6.32 -2.05 -5.78
C SER A 37 -5.20 -2.72 -5.00
N HIS A 38 -4.02 -2.12 -4.98
CA HIS A 38 -2.85 -2.70 -4.35
C HIS A 38 -1.94 -1.64 -3.73
N ASP A 39 -1.15 -2.05 -2.75
CA ASP A 39 -0.15 -1.19 -2.14
C ASP A 39 0.96 -2.00 -1.46
N VAL A 40 2.13 -1.38 -1.34
CA VAL A 40 3.22 -1.85 -0.47
C VAL A 40 3.49 -0.76 0.56
N GLY A 41 2.72 -0.80 1.65
CA GLY A 41 2.81 0.17 2.73
C GLY A 41 4.05 -0.01 3.60
N ALA A 42 4.08 0.67 4.74
CA ALA A 42 5.21 0.58 5.67
C ALA A 42 5.36 -0.83 6.30
N ASN A 43 4.24 -1.48 6.63
CA ASN A 43 4.21 -2.74 7.41
C ASN A 43 3.56 -3.91 6.68
N TYR A 44 2.72 -3.65 5.67
CA TYR A 44 1.91 -4.65 4.99
C TYR A 44 1.94 -4.42 3.48
N VAL A 45 1.77 -5.52 2.75
CA VAL A 45 1.47 -5.52 1.32
C VAL A 45 0.07 -6.11 1.15
N TYR A 46 -0.73 -5.52 0.27
CA TYR A 46 -2.03 -6.07 -0.08
C TYR A 46 -2.29 -6.00 -1.58
N SER A 47 -3.15 -6.91 -2.04
CA SER A 47 -3.67 -6.96 -3.40
C SER A 47 -5.15 -7.30 -3.33
N ASN A 48 -6.00 -6.41 -3.84
CA ASN A 48 -7.43 -6.59 -3.92
C ASN A 48 -7.83 -6.50 -5.39
N TYR A 49 -8.40 -7.56 -5.95
CA TYR A 49 -8.86 -7.58 -7.33
C TYR A 49 -10.34 -7.90 -7.39
N PHE A 50 -11.07 -7.23 -8.28
CA PHE A 50 -12.49 -7.41 -8.46
C PHE A 50 -12.82 -7.52 -9.93
N HIS A 51 -13.49 -8.60 -10.31
CA HIS A 51 -13.99 -8.78 -11.67
C HIS A 51 -15.48 -9.16 -11.65
N LYS A 52 -16.31 -8.46 -12.45
CA LYS A 52 -17.78 -8.62 -12.47
C LYS A 52 -18.31 -9.81 -13.28
N LYS A 53 -17.44 -10.54 -13.99
CA LYS A 53 -17.86 -11.48 -15.06
C LYS A 53 -17.09 -12.79 -15.08
N VAL A 54 -15.90 -12.83 -14.48
CA VAL A 54 -15.06 -14.04 -14.46
C VAL A 54 -14.61 -14.33 -13.04
N PHE A 55 -14.32 -15.61 -12.83
CA PHE A 55 -13.57 -16.05 -11.67
C PHE A 55 -12.17 -15.45 -11.71
N HIS A 56 -11.72 -14.99 -10.56
CA HIS A 56 -10.47 -14.24 -10.47
C HIS A 56 -9.81 -14.46 -9.13
N SER A 57 -8.54 -14.06 -9.02
CA SER A 57 -7.80 -14.20 -7.78
C SER A 57 -6.82 -13.05 -7.56
N SER A 58 -6.31 -12.95 -6.34
CA SER A 58 -5.28 -12.02 -5.94
C SER A 58 -4.26 -12.74 -5.07
N SER A 59 -3.03 -12.28 -5.13
CA SER A 59 -1.96 -12.79 -4.27
C SER A 59 -0.95 -11.71 -3.95
N VAL A 60 -0.26 -11.89 -2.84
CA VAL A 60 0.86 -11.04 -2.46
C VAL A 60 2.05 -11.88 -2.06
N GLU A 61 3.22 -11.36 -2.40
CA GLU A 61 4.51 -11.83 -1.91
C GLU A 61 5.02 -10.79 -0.91
N GLY A 62 4.86 -11.08 0.38
CA GLY A 62 5.41 -10.29 1.47
C GLY A 62 6.45 -11.10 2.25
N ALA A 63 6.39 -11.03 3.57
CA ALA A 63 7.14 -11.94 4.45
C ALA A 63 6.75 -13.42 4.24
N TYR A 64 5.56 -13.65 3.68
CA TYR A 64 5.07 -14.94 3.22
C TYR A 64 4.16 -14.73 2.01
N TRP A 65 3.96 -15.79 1.24
CA TRP A 65 2.98 -15.82 0.17
C TRP A 65 1.56 -15.93 0.75
N ALA A 66 0.68 -15.02 0.35
CA ALA A 66 -0.74 -15.08 0.69
C ALA A 66 -1.57 -15.03 -0.59
N LYS A 67 -2.59 -15.88 -0.67
CA LYS A 67 -3.49 -16.01 -1.82
C LYS A 67 -4.93 -15.90 -1.36
N SER A 68 -5.77 -15.24 -2.15
CA SER A 68 -7.22 -15.19 -1.89
C SER A 68 -7.96 -16.48 -2.23
N GLY A 69 -7.30 -17.40 -2.96
CA GLY A 69 -8.00 -18.45 -3.71
C GLY A 69 -8.76 -17.89 -4.91
N CYS A 70 -9.35 -18.79 -5.69
CA CYS A 70 -10.22 -18.45 -6.81
C CYS A 70 -11.56 -17.94 -6.24
N GLN A 71 -11.90 -16.69 -6.56
CA GLN A 71 -13.12 -16.04 -6.13
C GLN A 71 -14.11 -15.96 -7.29
N LYS A 72 -15.39 -16.08 -6.96
CA LYS A 72 -16.49 -15.92 -7.91
C LYS A 72 -16.55 -14.48 -8.43
N ASP A 73 -17.08 -14.32 -9.64
CA ASP A 73 -17.42 -13.03 -10.22
C ASP A 73 -18.27 -12.17 -9.27
N GLY A 74 -18.05 -10.86 -9.29
CA GLY A 74 -18.80 -9.90 -8.46
C GLY A 74 -18.39 -9.89 -6.99
N VAL A 75 -17.34 -10.61 -6.59
CA VAL A 75 -16.77 -10.57 -5.24
C VAL A 75 -15.34 -10.02 -5.32
N TRP A 76 -14.83 -9.43 -4.24
CA TRP A 76 -13.43 -9.01 -4.17
C TRP A 76 -12.54 -10.18 -3.77
N ALA A 77 -11.57 -10.52 -4.61
CA ALA A 77 -10.41 -11.30 -4.24
C ALA A 77 -9.45 -10.44 -3.40
N LYS A 78 -9.22 -10.81 -2.15
CA LYS A 78 -8.37 -10.07 -1.21
C LYS A 78 -7.21 -10.93 -0.73
N ALA A 79 -6.00 -10.41 -0.84
CA ALA A 79 -4.80 -11.02 -0.30
C ALA A 79 -3.97 -9.96 0.43
N SER A 80 -3.45 -10.31 1.61
CA SER A 80 -2.54 -9.44 2.35
C SER A 80 -1.51 -10.24 3.14
N ALA A 81 -0.34 -9.65 3.32
CA ALA A 81 0.74 -10.22 4.09
C ALA A 81 1.53 -9.10 4.78
N LYS A 82 2.26 -9.45 5.84
CA LYS A 82 3.29 -8.56 6.39
C LYS A 82 4.31 -8.25 5.29
N LYS A 83 4.83 -7.02 5.26
CA LYS A 83 5.85 -6.61 4.32
C LYS A 83 7.13 -7.42 4.51
N ALA A 84 7.77 -7.83 3.42
CA ALA A 84 9.10 -8.43 3.45
C ALA A 84 10.16 -7.40 3.85
N LYS A 85 11.25 -7.84 4.48
CA LYS A 85 12.41 -6.95 4.73
C LYS A 85 13.11 -6.50 3.44
N THR A 86 12.84 -7.17 2.33
CA THR A 86 13.40 -6.91 1.01
C THR A 86 12.32 -6.33 0.09
N ILE A 87 11.88 -7.10 -0.91
CA ILE A 87 10.91 -6.69 -1.92
C ILE A 87 9.57 -7.32 -1.57
N SER A 88 8.49 -6.55 -1.64
CA SER A 88 7.13 -7.07 -1.59
C SER A 88 6.42 -6.77 -2.89
N LYS A 89 5.58 -7.70 -3.35
CA LYS A 89 4.87 -7.60 -4.63
C LYS A 89 3.40 -7.95 -4.43
N ALA A 90 2.56 -7.28 -5.22
CA ALA A 90 1.14 -7.53 -5.31
C ALA A 90 0.82 -8.06 -6.72
N TYR A 91 -0.12 -9.00 -6.79
CA TYR A 91 -0.52 -9.68 -8.02
C TYR A 91 -2.03 -9.82 -8.08
N TYR A 92 -2.55 -9.83 -9.29
CA TYR A 92 -3.92 -10.21 -9.61
C TYR A 92 -3.92 -11.23 -10.75
N SER A 93 -5.05 -11.91 -10.94
CA SER A 93 -5.31 -12.73 -12.11
C SER A 93 -6.79 -12.63 -12.46
N ALA A 94 -7.11 -12.23 -13.69
CA ALA A 94 -8.47 -12.28 -14.25
C ALA A 94 -8.89 -13.69 -14.70
N SER A 95 -8.14 -14.71 -14.29
CA SER A 95 -8.54 -16.11 -14.48
C SER A 95 -8.05 -17.00 -13.34
N CYS A 96 -8.85 -18.03 -13.10
CA CYS A 96 -8.58 -19.24 -12.34
C CYS A 96 -9.59 -20.29 -12.82
#